data_AF-A0A7V6FE75-F1
#
_entry.id   AF-A0A7V6FE75-F1
#
_cell.length_a   1.000
_cell.length_b   1.000
_cell.length_c   1.000
_cell.angle_alpha   90.00
_cell.angle_beta   90.00
_cell.angle_gamma   90.00
#
_symmetry.space_group_name_H-M   'P 1'
#
loop_
_entity.id
_entity.type
_entity.pdbx_description
1 polymer ?
#
loop_
_entity_poly.entity_id
_entity_poly.type
_entity_poly.pdbx_seq_one_letter_code
_entity_poly.pdbx_strand_id
1 'polypeptide(L)'
;MNVEIHLFRIEPINQDVRFESVFDYIVLLGLAPFFEELVLRKFLGDKLLIHGEALYLSASAFFFGLIHAPVTNWKVVLCTFYLGFLLAWIYAKTKSLATVYVYHALYNVIGGLLLTWIGRFVSPEAMGLYSLMIIALGLFGLILLIIKRRSIDIDGRPTLFWPRAWRAILRTPGTYIFLLTGLIALIGFVSPFKP
;
A
#
# COMPACT_ATOMS: atom_id res chain seq x y z
N MET A 1 40.47 7.98 2.02
CA MET A 1 39.54 6.89 1.66
C MET A 1 38.17 7.29 2.17
N ASN A 2 37.44 8.05 1.35
CA ASN A 2 36.11 8.55 1.70
C ASN A 2 35.12 7.43 1.45
N VAL A 3 34.67 6.78 2.52
CA VAL A 3 33.53 5.87 2.46
C VAL A 3 32.30 6.75 2.34
N GLU A 4 31.89 7.07 1.11
CA GLU A 4 30.56 7.61 0.88
C GLU A 4 29.54 6.57 1.35
N ILE A 5 28.84 6.89 2.43
CA ILE A 5 27.72 6.10 2.93
C ILE A 5 26.56 6.32 1.94
N HIS A 6 26.59 5.59 0.83
CA HIS A 6 25.54 5.58 -0.19
C HIS A 6 24.19 5.05 0.34
N LEU A 7 24.14 4.52 1.57
CA LEU A 7 22.92 3.98 2.20
C LEU A 7 21.86 5.05 2.51
N PHE A 8 22.24 6.32 2.57
CA PHE A 8 21.34 7.44 2.85
C PHE A 8 21.25 8.46 1.72
N ARG A 9 21.61 8.07 0.48
CA ARG A 9 21.13 8.84 -0.67
C ARG A 9 19.61 8.63 -0.71
N ILE A 10 18.87 9.54 -0.09
CA ILE A 10 17.49 9.80 -0.45
C ILE A 10 17.63 10.28 -1.88
N GLU A 11 17.58 9.36 -2.84
CA GLU A 11 17.30 9.77 -4.21
C GLU A 11 16.08 10.68 -4.11
N PRO A 12 16.15 11.89 -4.70
CA PRO A 12 15.00 12.76 -4.67
C PRO A 12 13.83 11.90 -5.14
N ILE A 13 12.84 11.69 -4.26
CA ILE A 13 11.57 11.11 -4.65
C ILE A 13 11.20 11.93 -5.87
N ASN A 14 11.18 11.31 -7.06
CA ASN A 14 11.05 12.01 -8.34
C ASN A 14 10.14 13.21 -8.13
N GLN A 15 10.71 14.42 -8.11
CA GLN A 15 9.97 15.66 -7.82
C GLN A 15 8.99 16.00 -8.97
N ASP A 16 8.83 15.06 -9.90
CA ASP A 16 8.01 15.14 -11.09
C ASP A 16 6.60 14.57 -10.89
N VAL A 17 6.26 14.03 -9.71
CA VAL A 17 4.84 13.78 -9.38
C VAL A 17 4.18 15.11 -9.03
N ARG A 18 3.78 15.82 -10.08
CA ARG A 18 3.04 17.07 -9.99
C ARG A 18 1.56 16.77 -10.15
N PHE A 19 0.78 17.03 -9.11
CA PHE A 19 -0.67 17.15 -9.24
C PHE A 19 -0.94 18.50 -9.90
N GLU A 20 -1.16 18.48 -11.21
CA GLU A 20 -1.34 19.69 -12.04
C GLU A 20 -2.80 19.90 -12.38
N SER A 21 -3.59 18.82 -12.42
CA SER A 21 -4.98 18.84 -12.81
C SER A 21 -5.89 18.31 -11.70
N VAL A 22 -7.14 18.79 -11.67
CA VAL A 22 -8.22 18.24 -10.81
C VAL A 22 -8.35 16.72 -11.00
N PHE A 23 -8.07 16.23 -12.21
CA PHE A 23 -8.11 14.81 -12.53
C PHE A 23 -7.10 13.99 -11.71
N ASP A 24 -5.89 14.49 -11.48
CA ASP A 24 -4.87 13.77 -10.70
C ASP A 24 -5.31 13.55 -9.25
N TYR A 25 -6.01 14.53 -8.66
CA TYR A 25 -6.58 14.42 -7.32
C TYR A 25 -7.74 13.42 -7.27
N ILE A 26 -8.61 13.43 -8.28
CA ILE A 26 -9.72 12.48 -8.40
C ILE A 26 -9.18 11.05 -8.51
N VAL A 27 -8.08 10.85 -9.24
CA VAL A 27 -7.43 9.54 -9.35
C VAL A 27 -6.79 9.15 -8.02
N LEU A 28 -5.94 10.00 -7.43
CA LEU A 28 -5.19 9.70 -6.20
C LEU A 28 -6.10 9.42 -4.99
N LEU A 29 -7.15 10.22 -4.82
CA LEU A 29 -7.99 10.17 -3.62
C LEU A 29 -9.30 9.41 -3.86
N GLY A 30 -9.75 9.34 -5.11
CA GLY A 30 -11.01 8.72 -5.51
C GLY A 30 -10.81 7.36 -6.14
N LEU A 31 -10.53 7.37 -7.44
CA LEU A 31 -10.63 6.19 -8.29
C LEU A 31 -9.62 5.10 -7.90
N ALA A 32 -8.33 5.46 -7.77
CA ALA A 32 -7.28 4.48 -7.48
C ALA A 32 -7.52 3.74 -6.15
N PRO A 33 -7.61 4.41 -4.98
CA PRO A 33 -7.87 3.71 -3.72
C PRO A 33 -9.21 2.97 -3.74
N PHE A 34 -10.26 3.51 -4.37
CA PHE A 34 -11.54 2.79 -4.48
C PHE A 34 -11.40 1.45 -5.21
N PHE A 35 -10.76 1.43 -6.39
CA PHE A 35 -10.58 0.19 -7.16
C PHE A 35 -9.62 -0.78 -6.48
N GLU A 36 -8.53 -0.29 -5.87
CA GLU A 36 -7.61 -1.11 -5.10
C GLU A 36 -8.32 -1.80 -3.93
N GLU A 37 -9.14 -1.06 -3.18
CA GLU A 37 -9.94 -1.62 -2.10
C GLU A 37 -11.00 -2.61 -2.62
N LEU A 38 -11.70 -2.30 -3.71
CA LEU A 38 -12.67 -3.21 -4.30
C LEU A 38 -12.02 -4.55 -4.69
N VAL A 39 -10.87 -4.51 -5.37
CA VAL A 39 -10.14 -5.71 -5.81
C VAL A 39 -9.66 -6.53 -4.63
N LEU A 40 -8.97 -5.90 -3.68
CA LEU A 40 -8.26 -6.60 -2.62
C LEU A 40 -9.17 -7.00 -1.46
N ARG A 41 -10.24 -6.24 -1.18
CA ARG A 41 -11.09 -6.46 0.01
C ARG A 41 -12.37 -7.18 -0.39
N LYS A 42 -13.01 -6.77 -1.49
CA LYS A 42 -14.22 -7.43 -1.96
C LYS A 42 -13.95 -8.69 -2.77
N PHE A 43 -13.21 -8.59 -3.88
CA PHE A 43 -13.07 -9.73 -4.80
C PHE A 43 -12.09 -10.78 -4.30
N LEU A 44 -10.95 -10.36 -3.74
CA LEU A 44 -9.97 -11.25 -3.11
C LEU A 44 -10.39 -11.56 -1.67
N GLY A 45 -10.62 -10.52 -0.86
CA GLY A 45 -10.81 -10.65 0.59
C GLY A 45 -11.99 -11.51 1.01
N ASP A 46 -13.20 -11.28 0.49
CA ASP A 46 -14.38 -12.06 0.85
C ASP A 46 -14.18 -13.57 0.58
N LYS A 47 -13.41 -13.92 -0.47
CA LYS A 47 -13.08 -15.31 -0.80
C LYS A 47 -11.98 -15.89 0.07
N LEU A 48 -10.99 -15.12 0.48
CA LEU A 48 -9.91 -15.62 1.33
C LEU A 48 -10.29 -15.67 2.81
N LEU A 49 -11.21 -14.82 3.26
CA LEU A 49 -11.70 -14.79 4.64
C LEU A 49 -12.41 -16.08 5.06
N ILE A 50 -12.96 -16.87 4.12
CA ILE A 50 -13.52 -18.20 4.41
C ILE A 50 -12.42 -19.22 4.77
N HIS A 51 -11.18 -18.92 4.40
CA HIS A 51 -10.00 -19.75 4.55
C HIS A 51 -9.09 -19.32 5.71
N GLY A 52 -9.54 -18.36 6.52
CA GLY A 52 -8.85 -17.82 7.69
C GLY A 52 -8.36 -16.38 7.49
N GLU A 53 -8.46 -15.57 8.54
CA GLU A 53 -8.04 -14.16 8.51
C GLU A 53 -6.55 -14.01 8.20
N ALA A 54 -5.69 -14.85 8.77
CA ALA A 54 -4.24 -14.74 8.54
C ALA A 54 -3.85 -14.94 7.06
N LEU A 55 -4.51 -15.84 6.32
CA LEU A 55 -4.29 -16.00 4.89
C LEU A 55 -4.72 -14.73 4.12
N TYR A 56 -5.91 -14.22 4.43
CA TYR A 56 -6.42 -13.00 3.82
C TYR A 56 -5.50 -11.80 4.08
N LEU A 57 -5.14 -11.53 5.33
CA LEU A 57 -4.28 -10.41 5.71
C LEU A 57 -2.94 -10.48 4.99
N SER A 58 -2.32 -11.67 4.94
CA SER A 58 -1.02 -11.87 4.31
C SER A 58 -1.08 -11.69 2.79
N ALA A 59 -2.08 -12.28 2.13
CA ALA A 59 -2.24 -12.17 0.69
C ALA A 59 -2.61 -10.73 0.27
N SER A 60 -3.52 -10.08 1.01
CA SER A 60 -3.92 -8.71 0.74
C SER A 60 -2.76 -7.73 0.93
N ALA A 61 -1.96 -7.88 1.99
CA ALA A 61 -0.76 -7.06 2.21
C ALA A 61 0.28 -7.27 1.10
N PHE A 62 0.53 -8.53 0.74
CA PHE A 62 1.47 -8.88 -0.32
C PHE A 62 1.09 -8.26 -1.66
N PHE A 63 -0.16 -8.44 -2.11
CA PHE A 63 -0.63 -7.85 -3.37
C PHE A 63 -0.64 -6.32 -3.31
N PHE A 64 -1.05 -5.73 -2.18
CA PHE A 64 -1.03 -4.27 -2.03
C PHE A 64 0.40 -3.71 -2.17
N GLY A 65 1.41 -4.33 -1.56
CA GLY A 65 2.81 -3.95 -1.80
C GLY A 65 3.24 -4.16 -3.26
N LEU A 66 2.84 -5.28 -3.85
CA LEU A 66 3.25 -5.67 -5.19
C LEU A 66 2.70 -4.77 -6.31
N ILE A 67 1.46 -4.26 -6.23
CA ILE A 67 0.96 -3.28 -7.22
C ILE A 67 1.79 -1.99 -7.24
N HIS A 68 2.43 -1.64 -6.12
CA HIS A 68 3.23 -0.43 -6.03
C HIS A 68 4.65 -0.62 -6.57
N ALA A 69 5.18 -1.85 -6.59
CA ALA A 69 6.57 -2.12 -6.98
C ALA A 69 6.98 -1.58 -8.37
N PRO A 70 6.13 -1.58 -9.42
CA PRO A 70 6.50 -1.03 -10.73
C PRO A 70 6.59 0.50 -10.77
N VAL A 71 5.95 1.21 -9.83
CA VAL A 71 5.79 2.68 -9.87
C VAL A 71 6.62 3.41 -8.80
N THR A 72 7.34 2.67 -7.95
CA THR A 72 8.08 3.24 -6.81
C THR A 72 9.30 2.39 -6.44
N ASN A 73 10.00 2.75 -5.37
CA ASN A 73 11.15 2.01 -4.86
C ASN A 73 10.76 0.97 -3.80
N TRP A 74 11.70 0.06 -3.49
CA TRP A 74 11.49 -1.03 -2.55
C TRP A 74 11.09 -0.57 -1.13
N LYS A 75 11.49 0.63 -0.69
CA LYS A 75 11.13 1.15 0.65
C LYS A 75 9.64 1.45 0.72
N VAL A 76 9.10 2.09 -0.33
CA VAL A 76 7.66 2.38 -0.42
C VAL A 76 6.86 1.09 -0.55
N VAL A 77 7.36 0.05 -1.24
CA VAL A 77 6.74 -1.28 -1.28
C VAL A 77 6.57 -1.89 0.12
N LEU A 78 7.57 -1.74 1.00
CA LEU A 78 7.44 -2.21 2.40
C LEU A 78 6.43 -1.38 3.19
N CYS A 79 6.39 -0.07 2.98
CA CYS A 79 5.41 0.81 3.62
C CYS A 79 3.97 0.49 3.17
N THR A 80 3.75 0.27 1.87
CA THR A 80 2.45 -0.08 1.33
C THR A 80 2.05 -1.51 1.67
N PHE A 81 2.99 -2.46 1.76
CA PHE A 81 2.72 -3.78 2.35
C PHE A 81 2.17 -3.65 3.78
N TYR A 82 2.83 -2.84 4.62
CA TYR A 82 2.38 -2.60 5.99
C TYR A 82 1.00 -1.94 6.04
N LEU A 83 0.76 -0.91 5.23
CA LEU A 83 -0.57 -0.29 5.10
C LEU A 83 -1.62 -1.29 4.62
N GLY A 84 -1.29 -2.10 3.61
CA GLY A 84 -2.15 -3.13 3.05
C GLY A 84 -2.60 -4.14 4.11
N PHE A 85 -1.69 -4.52 5.01
CA PHE A 85 -2.01 -5.35 6.18
C PHE A 85 -3.00 -4.67 7.13
N LEU A 86 -2.77 -3.40 7.49
CA LEU A 86 -3.67 -2.64 8.38
C LEU A 86 -5.07 -2.49 7.77
N LEU A 87 -5.15 -2.12 6.49
CA LEU A 87 -6.41 -1.97 5.76
C LEU A 87 -7.15 -3.32 5.63
N ALA A 88 -6.42 -4.41 5.39
CA ALA A 88 -7.01 -5.76 5.39
C ALA A 88 -7.55 -6.15 6.77
N TRP A 89 -6.82 -5.83 7.84
CA TRP A 89 -7.29 -6.06 9.20
C TRP A 89 -8.56 -5.26 9.52
N ILE A 90 -8.62 -3.98 9.17
CA ILE A 90 -9.82 -3.13 9.32
C ILE A 90 -11.00 -3.75 8.56
N TYR A 91 -10.80 -4.19 7.31
CA TYR A 91 -11.85 -4.85 6.54
C TYR A 91 -12.30 -6.17 7.18
N ALA A 92 -11.36 -6.99 7.68
CA ALA A 92 -11.68 -8.25 8.33
C ALA A 92 -12.66 -8.07 9.49
N LYS A 93 -12.47 -7.01 10.29
CA LYS A 93 -13.27 -6.71 11.48
C LYS A 93 -14.54 -5.91 11.21
N THR A 94 -14.53 -5.02 10.22
CA THR A 94 -15.68 -4.14 9.95
C THR A 94 -16.55 -4.60 8.80
N LYS A 95 -16.00 -5.38 7.86
CA LYS A 95 -16.60 -5.71 6.55
C LYS A 95 -17.06 -4.48 5.75
N SER A 96 -16.51 -3.30 6.06
CA SER A 96 -16.92 -2.03 5.48
C SER A 96 -15.89 -1.56 4.46
N LEU A 97 -16.23 -1.63 3.17
CA LEU A 97 -15.40 -1.05 2.11
C LEU A 97 -15.25 0.47 2.28
N ALA A 98 -16.33 1.16 2.65
CA ALA A 98 -16.32 2.61 2.84
C ALA A 98 -15.33 3.03 3.93
N THR A 99 -15.29 2.31 5.05
CA THR A 99 -14.35 2.58 6.15
C THR A 99 -12.91 2.42 5.68
N VAL A 100 -12.60 1.33 4.99
CA VAL A 100 -11.24 1.05 4.51
C VAL A 100 -10.80 2.07 3.46
N TYR A 101 -11.70 2.41 2.51
CA TYR A 101 -11.47 3.44 1.52
C TYR A 101 -11.14 4.80 2.15
N VAL A 102 -11.89 5.22 3.18
CA VAL A 102 -11.63 6.48 3.89
C VAL A 102 -10.24 6.46 4.54
N TYR A 103 -9.86 5.37 5.22
CA TYR A 103 -8.52 5.26 5.81
C TYR A 103 -7.40 5.28 4.75
N HIS A 104 -7.62 4.63 3.61
CA HIS A 104 -6.67 4.64 2.50
C HIS A 104 -6.54 6.06 1.91
N ALA A 105 -7.66 6.72 1.58
CA ALA A 105 -7.64 8.09 1.08
C ALA A 105 -6.96 9.06 2.06
N LEU A 106 -7.19 8.92 3.36
CA LEU A 106 -6.50 9.70 4.40
C LEU A 106 -4.99 9.46 4.40
N TYR A 107 -4.54 8.20 4.24
CA TYR A 107 -3.13 7.90 4.08
C TYR A 107 -2.54 8.60 2.86
N ASN A 108 -3.24 8.58 1.72
CA ASN A 108 -2.81 9.26 0.50
C ASN A 108 -2.75 10.78 0.68
N VAL A 109 -3.65 11.36 1.47
CA VAL A 109 -3.60 12.79 1.84
C VAL A 109 -2.34 13.10 2.65
N ILE A 110 -2.04 12.33 3.71
CA ILE A 110 -0.95 12.63 4.64
C ILE A 110 0.42 12.31 4.04
N GLY A 111 0.55 11.13 3.43
CA GLY A 111 1.83 10.59 2.92
C GLY A 111 2.16 11.04 1.50
N GLY A 112 1.15 11.36 0.69
CA GLY A 112 1.32 11.81 -0.69
C GLY A 112 1.05 13.29 -0.84
N LEU A 113 -0.22 13.68 -0.77
CA LEU A 113 -0.66 15.02 -1.17
C LEU A 113 -0.07 16.14 -0.30
N LEU A 114 -0.16 16.02 1.03
CA LEU A 114 0.36 17.03 1.96
C LEU A 114 1.87 17.18 1.82
N LEU A 115 2.61 16.08 1.64
CA LEU A 115 4.05 16.11 1.44
C LEU A 115 4.40 16.90 0.16
N THR A 116 3.74 16.61 -0.97
CA THR A 116 3.96 17.33 -2.23
C THR A 116 3.53 18.79 -2.15
N TRP A 117 2.44 19.10 -1.44
CA TRP A 117 1.91 20.46 -1.35
C TRP A 117 2.76 21.35 -0.43
N ILE A 118 3.07 20.88 0.78
CA ILE A 118 3.89 21.63 1.74
C ILE A 118 5.31 21.83 1.19
N GLY A 119 5.86 20.84 0.47
CA GLY A 119 7.19 20.92 -0.14
C GLY A 119 7.39 22.07 -1.12
N ARG A 120 6.31 22.72 -1.59
CA ARG A 120 6.39 23.95 -2.41
C ARG A 120 6.72 25.21 -1.61
N PHE A 121 6.54 25.18 -0.29
CA PHE A 121 6.60 26.37 0.58
C PHE A 121 7.65 26.27 1.69
N VAL A 122 8.23 25.11 1.91
CA VAL A 122 9.18 24.88 3.02
C VAL A 122 10.53 24.43 2.50
N SER A 123 11.57 24.61 3.32
CA SER A 123 12.93 24.21 2.94
C SER A 123 13.08 22.67 2.87
N PRO A 124 14.08 22.16 2.13
CA PRO A 124 14.38 20.72 2.09
C PRO A 124 14.62 20.11 3.48
N GLU A 125 15.22 20.84 4.41
CA GLU A 125 15.46 20.40 5.79
C GLU A 125 14.15 20.20 6.56
N ALA A 126 13.20 21.13 6.39
CA ALA A 126 11.87 21.01 6.99
C ALA A 126 11.08 19.81 6.42
N MET A 127 11.23 19.51 5.13
CA MET A 127 10.67 18.30 4.51
C MET A 127 11.33 17.02 5.02
N GLY A 128 12.64 17.05 5.22
CA GLY A 128 13.37 15.96 5.86
C GLY A 128 12.83 15.67 7.26
N LEU A 129 12.65 16.72 8.07
CA LEU A 129 12.09 16.60 9.43
C LEU A 129 10.66 16.03 9.41
N TYR A 130 9.78 16.55 8.56
CA TYR A 130 8.42 16.03 8.41
C TYR A 130 8.43 14.54 8.03
N SER A 131 9.26 14.15 7.07
CA SER A 131 9.38 12.75 6.63
C SER A 131 9.86 11.85 7.78
N LEU A 132 10.81 12.31 8.58
CA LEU A 132 11.27 11.60 9.79
C LEU A 132 10.16 11.47 10.84
N MET A 133 9.33 12.50 11.03
CA MET A 133 8.19 12.45 11.94
C MET A 133 7.14 11.41 11.50
N ILE A 134 6.83 11.35 10.19
CA ILE A 134 5.92 10.35 9.64
C ILE A 134 6.49 8.93 9.79
N ILE A 135 7.79 8.74 9.51
CA ILE A 135 8.47 7.45 9.73
C ILE A 135 8.42 7.06 11.21
N ALA A 136 8.73 7.98 12.11
CA ALA A 136 8.69 7.74 13.55
C ALA A 136 7.29 7.35 14.03
N LEU A 137 6.25 8.02 13.53
CA LEU A 137 4.85 7.69 13.82
C LEU A 137 4.47 6.30 13.29
N GLY A 138 4.89 5.95 12.08
CA GLY A 138 4.68 4.63 11.49
C GLY A 138 5.37 3.52 12.29
N LEU A 139 6.63 3.74 12.70
CA LEU A 139 7.37 2.81 13.56
C LEU A 139 6.74 2.67 14.94
N PHE A 140 6.27 3.78 15.53
CA PHE A 140 5.54 3.75 16.79
C PHE A 140 4.26 2.91 16.68
N GLY A 141 3.48 3.11 15.61
CA GLY A 141 2.30 2.29 15.31
C GLY A 141 2.65 0.80 15.14
N LEU A 142 3.75 0.48 14.45
CA LEU A 142 4.24 -0.89 14.30
C LEU A 142 4.66 -1.51 15.63
N ILE A 143 5.37 -0.75 16.49
CA ILE A 143 5.77 -1.20 17.82
C ILE A 143 4.53 -1.49 18.67
N LEU A 144 3.54 -0.60 18.67
CA LEU A 144 2.28 -0.82 19.37
C LEU A 144 1.55 -2.06 18.83
N LEU A 145 1.50 -2.24 17.52
CA LEU A 145 0.93 -3.43 16.88
C LEU A 145 1.64 -4.70 17.38
N ILE A 146 2.97 -4.70 17.43
CA ILE A 146 3.76 -5.84 17.93
C ILE A 146 3.49 -6.08 19.41
N ILE A 147 3.51 -5.05 20.26
CA ILE A 147 3.26 -5.19 21.71
C ILE A 147 1.84 -5.73 21.95
N LYS A 148 0.86 -5.19 21.25
CA LYS A 148 -0.57 -5.55 21.37
C LYS A 148 -0.97 -6.72 20.48
N ARG A 149 -0.05 -7.37 19.78
CA ARG A 149 -0.37 -8.45 18.82
C ARG A 149 -1.18 -9.60 19.42
N ARG A 150 -1.00 -9.87 20.72
CA ARG A 150 -1.75 -10.90 21.44
C ARG A 150 -3.19 -10.50 21.78
N SER A 151 -3.49 -9.21 21.86
CA SER A 151 -4.84 -8.69 22.03
C SER A 151 -5.56 -8.45 20.70
N ILE A 152 -4.84 -8.57 19.58
CA ILE A 152 -5.46 -8.52 18.25
C ILE A 152 -6.11 -9.87 18.02
N ASP A 153 -7.43 -9.87 18.02
CA ASP A 153 -8.21 -11.02 17.60
C ASP A 153 -7.94 -11.28 16.12
N ILE A 154 -7.24 -12.36 15.84
CA ILE A 154 -7.26 -13.01 14.53
C ILE A 154 -8.07 -14.27 14.76
N ASP A 155 -9.01 -14.58 13.87
CA ASP A 155 -10.04 -15.64 14.01
C ASP A 155 -9.56 -17.05 14.43
N GLY A 156 -8.26 -17.27 14.62
CA GLY A 156 -7.65 -18.47 15.19
C GLY A 156 -7.78 -19.68 14.27
N ARG A 157 -8.42 -19.51 13.11
CA ARG A 157 -8.68 -20.60 12.18
C ARG A 157 -7.36 -21.02 11.55
N PRO A 158 -7.06 -22.33 11.52
CA PRO A 158 -5.86 -22.81 10.86
C PRO A 158 -5.91 -22.36 9.40
N THR A 159 -4.88 -21.62 8.98
CA THR A 159 -4.74 -21.17 7.60
C THR A 159 -4.56 -22.38 6.69
N LEU A 160 -5.07 -22.29 5.45
CA LEU A 160 -4.78 -23.35 4.48
C LEU A 160 -3.28 -23.52 4.27
N PHE A 161 -2.87 -24.78 4.14
CA PHE A 161 -1.54 -25.15 3.66
C PHE A 161 -1.26 -24.48 2.30
N TRP A 162 -0.05 -23.94 2.12
CA TRP A 162 0.32 -23.04 1.02
C TRP A 162 -0.06 -23.51 -0.41
N PRO A 163 0.14 -24.76 -0.82
CA PRO A 163 -0.35 -25.27 -2.10
C PRO A 163 -1.86 -25.14 -2.31
N ARG A 164 -2.66 -25.24 -1.24
CA ARG A 164 -4.11 -25.01 -1.31
C ARG A 164 -4.45 -23.51 -1.21
N ALA A 165 -3.66 -22.73 -0.48
CA ALA A 165 -3.79 -21.27 -0.43
C ALA A 165 -3.60 -20.64 -1.81
N TRP A 166 -2.60 -21.07 -2.60
CA TRP A 166 -2.41 -20.62 -3.97
C TRP A 166 -3.61 -20.92 -4.86
N ARG A 167 -4.19 -22.12 -4.75
CA ARG A 167 -5.44 -22.44 -5.45
C ARG A 167 -6.59 -21.54 -5.05
N ALA A 168 -6.71 -21.20 -3.77
CA ALA A 168 -7.74 -20.29 -3.29
C ALA A 168 -7.55 -18.87 -3.86
N ILE A 169 -6.32 -18.35 -3.80
CA ILE A 169 -5.95 -17.03 -4.33
C ILE A 169 -6.20 -16.94 -5.83
N LEU A 170 -5.70 -17.91 -6.61
CA LEU A 170 -5.81 -17.91 -8.07
C LEU A 170 -7.26 -18.08 -8.56
N ARG A 171 -8.16 -18.60 -7.73
CA ARG A 171 -9.59 -18.70 -8.06
C ARG A 171 -10.39 -17.43 -7.80
N THR A 172 -9.77 -16.39 -7.23
CA THR A 172 -10.47 -15.13 -6.99
C THR A 172 -10.44 -14.23 -8.23
N PRO A 173 -11.56 -13.59 -8.61
CA PRO A 173 -11.57 -12.59 -9.68
C PRO A 173 -10.58 -11.44 -9.42
N GLY A 174 -10.39 -11.09 -8.14
CA GLY A 174 -9.47 -10.03 -7.73
C GLY A 174 -8.03 -10.28 -8.18
N THR A 175 -7.55 -11.53 -8.13
CA THR A 175 -6.21 -11.89 -8.62
C THR A 175 -6.03 -11.59 -10.11
N TYR A 176 -7.03 -11.89 -10.94
CA TYR A 176 -6.93 -11.64 -12.38
C TYR A 176 -7.02 -10.16 -12.72
N ILE A 177 -7.88 -9.41 -12.01
CA ILE A 177 -7.95 -7.95 -12.15
C ILE A 177 -6.60 -7.33 -11.74
N PHE A 178 -6.02 -7.78 -10.61
CA PHE A 178 -4.70 -7.38 -10.15
C PHE A 178 -3.60 -7.63 -11.19
N LEU A 179 -3.57 -8.83 -11.80
CA LEU A 179 -2.57 -9.18 -12.80
C LEU A 179 -2.70 -8.30 -14.05
N LEU A 180 -3.94 -8.01 -14.48
CA LEU A 180 -4.21 -7.12 -15.60
C LEU A 180 -3.76 -5.68 -15.30
N THR A 181 -4.09 -5.15 -14.12
CA THR A 181 -3.66 -3.79 -13.73
C THR A 181 -2.14 -3.69 -13.62
N GLY A 182 -1.48 -4.72 -13.06
CA GLY A 182 -0.02 -4.78 -13.00
C GLY A 182 0.61 -4.84 -14.39
N LEU A 183 0.03 -5.59 -15.32
CA LEU A 183 0.49 -5.64 -16.71
C LEU A 183 0.32 -4.30 -17.42
N ILE A 184 -0.82 -3.62 -17.25
CA ILE A 184 -1.07 -2.29 -17.81
C ILE A 184 -0.05 -1.28 -17.25
N ALA A 185 0.18 -1.28 -15.93
CA ALA A 185 1.16 -0.41 -15.30
C ALA A 185 2.57 -0.67 -15.82
N LEU A 186 2.96 -1.94 -15.95
CA LEU A 186 4.27 -2.32 -16.50
C LEU A 186 4.43 -1.87 -17.96
N ILE A 187 3.43 -2.10 -18.81
CA ILE A 187 3.46 -1.65 -20.22
C ILE A 187 3.52 -0.12 -20.29
N GLY A 188 2.71 0.58 -19.50
CA GLY A 188 2.73 2.04 -19.42
C GLY A 188 4.10 2.59 -19.01
N PHE A 189 4.78 1.94 -18.06
CA PHE A 189 6.11 2.34 -17.60
C PHE A 189 7.26 1.96 -18.55
N VAL A 190 7.09 0.90 -19.35
CA VAL A 190 8.08 0.47 -20.38
C VAL A 190 7.88 1.22 -21.70
N SER A 191 6.67 1.73 -21.97
CA SER A 191 6.33 2.49 -23.17
C SER A 191 6.97 3.88 -23.38
N PRO A 192 7.65 4.55 -22.42
CA PRO A 192 8.43 5.76 -22.70
C PRO A 192 9.66 5.49 -23.57
N PHE A 193 10.04 4.23 -23.77
CA PHE A 193 11.10 3.82 -24.70
C PHE A 193 10.53 3.41 -26.05
N LYS A 194 9.87 4.33 -26.74
CA LYS A 194 9.81 4.27 -28.21
C LYS A 194 10.90 5.20 -28.76
N PRO A 195 11.75 4.71 -29.70
CA PRO A 195 12.82 5.52 -30.28
C PRO A 195 12.29 6.75 -31.02
#